data_AF-A0A970CEJ4-F1
#
_entry.id   AF-A0A970CEJ4-F1
#
_cell.length_a   1.000
_cell.length_b   1.000
_cell.length_c   1.000
_cell.angle_alpha   90.00
_cell.angle_beta   90.00
_cell.angle_gamma   90.00
#
_symmetry.space_group_name_H-M   'P 1'
#
loop_
_entity.id
_entity.type
_entity.pdbx_description
1 polymer ?
#
loop_
_entity_poly.entity_id
_entity_poly.type
_entity_poly.pdbx_seq_one_letter_code
_entity_poly.pdbx_strand_id
1 'polypeptide(L)' 'MLAGSWSYQLLKIDQSTEIRKAQLEKQKDEIVAKNEQLRQEIEKLNTPTYIEQLAREKLGLVRKGEILVAPKEPQKTN' A
#
# COMPACT_ATOMS: atom_id res chain seq x y z
N MET A 1 -50.72 -10.88 -21.91
CA MET A 1 -49.78 -9.75 -21.71
C MET A 1 -48.75 -10.12 -20.63
N LEU A 2 -47.82 -11.05 -20.88
CA LEU A 2 -46.76 -11.40 -19.90
C LEU A 2 -45.35 -11.49 -20.49
N ALA A 3 -45.20 -11.55 -21.82
CA ALA A 3 -43.89 -11.66 -22.47
C ALA A 3 -42.96 -10.45 -22.20
N GLY A 4 -43.50 -9.22 -22.18
CA GLY A 4 -42.68 -8.02 -21.97
C GLY A 4 -42.11 -7.86 -20.56
N SER A 5 -42.75 -8.46 -19.55
CA SER A 5 -42.30 -8.41 -18.15
C SER A 5 -41.02 -9.23 -17.95
N TRP A 6 -40.98 -10.45 -18.49
CA TRP A 6 -39.82 -11.35 -18.35
C TRP A 6 -38.62 -10.87 -19.17
N SER A 7 -38.82 -10.35 -20.39
CA SER A 7 -37.72 -9.85 -21.23
C SER A 7 -37.02 -8.62 -20.63
N TYR A 8 -37.77 -7.70 -20.02
CA TYR A 8 -37.20 -6.51 -19.39
C TYR A 8 -36.42 -6.83 -18.11
N GLN A 9 -36.85 -7.85 -17.36
CA GLN A 9 -36.13 -8.32 -16.18
C GLN A 9 -34.74 -8.87 -16.53
N LEU A 10 -34.60 -9.61 -17.64
CA LEU A 10 -33.32 -10.17 -18.08
C LEU A 10 -32.28 -9.09 -18.39
N LEU A 11 -32.68 -7.99 -19.03
CA LEU A 11 -31.75 -6.88 -19.37
C LEU A 11 -31.18 -6.19 -18.13
N LYS A 12 -31.98 -6.02 -17.07
CA LYS A 12 -31.50 -5.41 -15.81
C LYS A 12 -30.54 -6.32 -15.06
N ILE A 13 -30.80 -7.62 -15.09
CA ILE A 13 -29.96 -8.63 -14.44
C ILE A 13 -28.57 -8.59 -15.07
N ASP A 14 -28.49 -8.61 -16.40
CA ASP A 14 -27.24 -8.56 -17.17
C ASP A 14 -26.40 -7.31 -16.85
N GLN A 15 -27.02 -6.14 -16.81
CA GLN A 15 -26.32 -4.92 -16.45
C GLN A 15 -25.79 -4.95 -15.00
N SER A 16 -26.56 -5.50 -14.06
CA SER A 16 -26.14 -5.60 -12.66
C SER A 16 -24.99 -6.58 -12.46
N THR A 17 -24.95 -7.67 -13.24
CA THR A 17 -23.86 -8.65 -13.20
C THR A 17 -22.58 -8.06 -13.75
N GLU A 18 -22.64 -7.30 -14.85
CA GLU A 18 -21.46 -6.65 -15.41
C GLU A 18 -20.90 -5.57 -14.47
N ILE A 19 -21.75 -4.78 -13.83
CA ILE A 19 -21.31 -3.79 -12.83
C ILE A 19 -20.61 -4.49 -11.65
N ARG A 20 -21.19 -5.57 -11.13
CA ARG A 20 -20.59 -6.34 -10.02
C ARG A 20 -19.26 -6.95 -10.42
N LYS A 21 -19.16 -7.49 -11.64
CA LYS A 21 -17.93 -8.06 -12.18
C LYS A 21 -16.84 -6.99 -12.29
N ALA A 22 -17.15 -5.83 -12.87
CA ALA A 22 -16.20 -4.72 -12.96
C ALA A 22 -15.74 -4.22 -11.58
N GLN A 23 -16.63 -4.17 -10.59
CA GLN A 23 -16.27 -3.83 -9.21
C GLN A 23 -15.32 -4.87 -8.58
N LEU A 24 -15.58 -6.15 -8.79
CA LEU A 24 -14.73 -7.23 -8.27
C LEU A 24 -13.36 -7.26 -8.98
N GLU A 25 -13.32 -7.01 -10.28
CA GLU A 25 -12.07 -6.89 -11.03
C GLU A 25 -11.23 -5.72 -10.52
N LYS A 26 -11.86 -4.56 -10.31
CA LYS A 26 -11.16 -3.40 -9.72
C LYS A 26 -10.62 -3.70 -8.32
N GLN A 27 -11.42 -4.31 -7.44
CA GLN A 27 -10.97 -4.70 -6.10
C GLN A 27 -9.82 -5.70 -6.14
N LYS A 28 -9.87 -6.67 -7.07
CA LYS A 28 -8.78 -7.62 -7.28
C LYS A 28 -7.50 -6.89 -7.68
N ASP A 29 -7.57 -5.98 -8.64
CA ASP A 29 -6.40 -5.24 -9.10
C ASP A 29 -5.78 -4.38 -8.00
N GLU A 30 -6.61 -3.71 -7.19
CA GLU A 30 -6.17 -2.95 -6.00
C GLU A 30 -5.45 -3.85 -4.98
N ILE A 31 -6.01 -5.03 -4.70
CA ILE A 31 -5.41 -6.01 -3.77
C ILE A 31 -4.09 -6.55 -4.32
N VAL A 32 -4.02 -6.87 -5.60
CA VAL A 32 -2.80 -7.37 -6.25
C VAL A 32 -1.70 -6.32 -6.21
N ALA A 33 -2.02 -5.07 -6.56
CA ALA A 33 -1.07 -3.96 -6.49
C ALA A 33 -0.55 -3.75 -5.06
N LYS A 34 -1.44 -3.79 -4.06
CA LYS A 34 -1.06 -3.67 -2.66
C LYS A 34 -0.21 -4.84 -2.18
N ASN A 35 -0.51 -6.06 -2.62
CA ASN A 35 0.29 -7.24 -2.27
C ASN A 35 1.71 -7.12 -2.81
N GLU A 36 1.87 -6.68 -4.05
CA GLU A 36 3.17 -6.49 -4.70
C GLU A 36 3.98 -5.40 -3.99
N GLN A 37 3.37 -4.26 -3.65
CA GLN A 37 4.02 -3.22 -2.86
C GLN A 37 4.54 -3.74 -1.51
N LEU A 38 3.71 -4.49 -0.78
CA LEU A 38 4.09 -5.07 0.51
C LEU A 38 5.23 -6.10 0.37
N ARG A 39 5.25 -6.90 -0.69
CA ARG A 39 6.35 -7.84 -0.96
C ARG A 39 7.67 -7.10 -1.16
N GLN A 40 7.66 -6.01 -1.94
CA GLN A 40 8.85 -5.18 -2.15
C GLN A 40 9.32 -4.52 -0.86
N GLU A 41 8.41 -4.08 0.01
CA GLU A 41 8.76 -3.56 1.34
C GLU A 41 9.41 -4.64 2.22
N ILE A 42 8.86 -5.86 2.22
CA ILE A 42 9.45 -7.00 2.95
C ILE A 42 10.85 -7.32 2.43
N GLU A 43 11.05 -7.35 1.10
CA GLU A 43 12.37 -7.60 0.51
C GLU A 43 13.40 -6.55 0.94
N LYS A 44 13.02 -5.26 0.93
CA LYS A 44 13.88 -4.18 1.44
C LYS A 44 14.22 -4.38 2.92
N LEU A 45 13.21 -4.69 3.73
CA LEU A 45 13.34 -4.96 5.17
C LEU A 45 14.12 -6.24 5.49
N ASN A 46 14.31 -7.15 4.54
CA ASN A 46 15.11 -8.36 4.73
C ASN A 46 16.61 -8.16 4.49
N THR A 47 17.04 -6.96 4.08
CA THR A 47 18.47 -6.67 3.92
C THR A 47 19.07 -6.12 5.21
N PRO A 48 20.18 -6.68 5.73
CA PRO A 48 20.81 -6.19 6.96
C PRO A 48 21.20 -4.71 6.92
N THR A 49 21.58 -4.22 5.73
CA THR A 49 21.94 -2.82 5.49
C THR A 49 20.76 -1.87 5.65
N TYR A 50 19.59 -2.22 5.11
CA TYR A 50 18.40 -1.40 5.24
C TYR A 50 17.83 -1.42 6.67
N ILE A 51 17.87 -2.58 7.34
CA ILE A 51 17.52 -2.67 8.77
C ILE A 51 18.42 -1.75 9.59
N GLU A 52 19.73 -1.78 9.34
CA GLU A 52 20.69 -0.92 10.04
C GLU A 52 20.42 0.57 9.77
N GLN A 53 20.16 0.94 8.51
CA GLN A 53 19.80 2.32 8.15
C GLN A 53 18.54 2.78 8.90
N LEU A 54 17.49 1.96 8.89
CA LEU A 54 16.24 2.26 9.58
C LEU A 54 16.45 2.40 11.09
N ALA A 55 17.30 1.56 11.68
CA ALA A 55 17.64 1.60 13.10
C ALA A 55 18.44 2.86 13.46
N ARG A 56 19.36 3.30 12.58
CA ARG A 56 20.07 4.58 12.71
C ARG A 56 19.10 5.77 12.67
N GLU A 57 18.17 5.77 11.72
CA GLU A 57 17.20 6.86 11.53
C GLU A 57 16.16 6.94 12.65
N LYS A 58 15.57 5.79 13.04
CA LYS A 58 14.45 5.77 14.00
C LYS A 58 14.88 5.69 15.47
N LEU A 59 16.00 5.03 15.75
CA LEU A 59 16.44 4.74 17.12
C LEU A 59 17.74 5.46 17.48
N GLY A 60 18.38 6.18 16.54
CA GLY A 60 19.65 6.86 16.78
C GLY A 60 20.80 5.89 17.11
N LEU A 61 20.69 4.62 16.70
CA LEU A 61 21.71 3.61 16.98
C LEU A 61 22.95 3.86 16.13
N VAL A 62 24.14 3.59 16.68
CA VAL A 62 25.43 3.69 15.98
C VAL A 62 26.28 2.44 16.27
N ARG A 63 27.21 2.11 15.38
CA ARG A 63 28.12 0.96 15.63
C ARG A 63 29.12 1.32 16.73
N LYS A 64 29.67 0.28 17.36
CA LYS A 64 30.73 0.44 18.36
C LYS A 64 31.92 1.17 17.72
N GLY A 65 32.28 2.33 18.27
CA GLY A 65 33.38 3.17 17.79
C GLY A 65 32.96 4.34 16.88
N GLU A 66 31.68 4.46 16.52
CA GLU A 66 31.12 5.63 15.84
C GLU A 66 30.61 6.67 16.86
N ILE A 67 30.65 7.96 16.49
CA ILE A 67 30.13 9.07 17.30
C ILE A 67 28.90 9.64 16.57
N LEU A 68 27.76 9.70 17.25
CA LEU A 68 26.56 10.34 16.72
C LEU A 68 26.71 11.87 16.80
N VAL A 69 26.70 12.55 15.65
CA VAL A 69 26.76 14.02 15.57
C VAL A 69 25.35 14.55 15.34
N ALA A 70 24.74 15.10 16.38
CA ALA A 70 23.47 15.81 16.25
C ALA A 70 23.72 17.22 15.63
N PRO A 71 22.87 17.70 14.72
CA PRO A 71 22.94 19.07 14.23
C PRO A 71 22.79 20.04 15.40
N LYS A 72 23.69 21.03 15.50
CA LYS A 72 23.57 22.11 16.49
C LYS A 72 22.34 22.93 16.12
N GLU A 73 21.30 22.94 16.96
CA GLU A 73 20.18 23.84 16.78
C GLU A 73 20.70 25.29 16.69
N PRO A 74 20.25 26.09 15.71
CA PRO A 74 20.67 27.48 15.62
C PRO A 74 20.20 28.20 16.88
N GLN A 75 21.16 28.59 17.72
CA GLN A 75 20.89 29.38 18.91
C GLN A 75 20.18 30.66 18.46
N LYS A 76 18.90 30.79 18.81
CA LYS A 76 18.20 32.07 18.67
C LYS A 76 18.85 33.03 19.65
N THR A 77 19.77 33.85 19.16
CA THR A 77 20.24 35.05 19.86
C THR A 77 19.04 35.97 20.03
N ASN A 78 18.59 36.10 21.28
CA ASN A 78 17.66 37.15 21.73
C ASN A 78 18.39 38.50 21.83
#